data_AF-A0A924SI72-F1
#
_entry.id   AF-A0A924SI72-F1
#
_cell.length_a   1.000
_cell.length_b   1.000
_cell.length_c   1.000
_cell.angle_alpha   90.00
_cell.angle_beta   90.00
_cell.angle_gamma   90.00
#
_symmetry.space_group_name_H-M   'P 1'
#
loop_
_entity.id
_entity.type
_entity.pdbx_description
1 polymer ?
#
loop_
_entity_poly.entity_id
_entity_poly.type
_entity_poly.pdbx_seq_one_letter_code
_entity_poly.pdbx_strand_id
1 'polypeptide(L)'
;GRLLVYLLLNVGLLTILAIMGSVRAAQLSRRLGLTAAVLLAGAALLPMAQLRLGEAVSFDKHTAYSALFLAPLAGLALAGLSRGLLKLAPVLFLLLLSLVVGVSRSGTLYQGWPRLDPVLKVIGEDPRPGTYLSSAADSLKYYTRRTAPEIGWETTFALYSGGEEQIRRAVEDSEYQMIVLRSSSSASPQQDAGQRVLEEAIRENPRYRLARDPIPVQKYSNDVWLIFRLESAVPLSDVVRGVR
;
A
#
# COMPACT_ATOMS: atom_id res chain seq x y z
N GLY A 1 22.51 -3.07 4.15
CA GLY A 1 22.60 -2.42 5.47
C GLY A 1 21.24 -2.18 6.10
N ARG A 2 20.49 -1.16 5.66
CA ARG A 2 19.21 -0.73 6.26
C ARG A 2 18.08 -1.78 6.24
N LEU A 3 17.94 -2.53 5.15
CA LEU A 3 16.91 -3.57 4.98
C LEU A 3 17.08 -4.75 5.96
N LEU A 4 18.32 -5.09 6.29
CA LEU A 4 18.67 -6.20 7.19
C LEU A 4 18.40 -5.81 8.65
N VAL A 5 18.71 -4.57 9.03
CA VAL A 5 18.32 -3.99 10.32
C VAL A 5 16.80 -3.87 10.45
N TYR A 6 16.10 -3.52 9.36
CA TYR A 6 14.64 -3.44 9.32
C TYR A 6 13.98 -4.82 9.52
N LEU A 7 14.51 -5.87 8.85
CA LEU A 7 14.09 -7.26 9.04
C LEU A 7 14.36 -7.76 10.48
N LEU A 8 15.54 -7.48 11.02
CA LEU A 8 15.93 -7.86 12.38
C LEU A 8 15.06 -7.18 13.43
N LEU A 9 14.68 -5.92 13.25
CA LEU A 9 13.80 -5.20 14.18
C LEU A 9 12.33 -5.66 14.09
N ASN A 10 11.89 -6.17 12.93
CA ASN A 10 10.48 -6.52 12.71
C ASN A 10 10.11 -7.94 13.03
N VAL A 11 10.91 -8.87 12.49
CA VAL A 11 10.64 -10.30 12.62
C VAL A 11 11.79 -10.97 13.34
N GLY A 12 12.91 -10.30 13.63
CA GLY A 12 14.09 -10.93 14.21
C GLY A 12 13.79 -11.66 15.52
N LEU A 13 13.02 -11.05 16.43
CA LEU A 13 12.61 -11.73 17.67
C LEU A 13 11.76 -12.98 17.36
N LEU A 14 10.77 -12.85 16.47
CA LEU A 14 9.90 -13.95 16.08
C LEU A 14 10.68 -15.06 15.37
N THR A 15 11.65 -14.72 14.52
CA THR A 15 12.54 -15.64 13.81
C THR A 15 13.45 -16.37 14.78
N ILE A 16 14.03 -15.68 15.77
CA ILE A 16 14.86 -16.32 16.82
C ILE A 16 14.01 -17.33 17.61
N LEU A 17 12.81 -16.94 18.04
CA LEU A 17 11.87 -17.83 18.73
C LEU A 17 11.49 -19.02 17.84
N ALA A 18 11.23 -18.79 16.55
CA ALA A 18 10.89 -19.85 15.60
C ALA A 18 12.04 -20.83 15.38
N ILE A 19 13.29 -20.36 15.29
CA ILE A 19 14.48 -21.24 15.18
C ILE A 19 14.60 -22.12 16.42
N MET A 20 14.46 -21.55 17.63
CA MET A 20 14.46 -22.33 18.87
C MET A 20 13.33 -23.37 18.91
N GLY A 21 12.15 -22.99 18.42
CA GLY A 21 11.00 -23.87 18.26
C GLY A 21 11.28 -25.03 17.31
N SER A 22 11.88 -24.75 16.17
CA SER A 22 12.26 -25.76 15.16
C SER A 22 13.28 -26.77 15.69
N VAL A 23 14.30 -26.30 16.44
CA VAL A 23 15.26 -27.19 17.09
C VAL A 23 14.54 -28.13 18.07
N ARG A 24 13.62 -27.59 18.87
CA ARG A 24 12.83 -28.38 19.81
C ARG A 24 11.89 -29.36 19.08
N ALA A 25 11.27 -28.95 17.98
CA ALA A 25 10.43 -29.80 17.14
C ALA A 25 11.21 -31.02 16.61
N ALA A 26 12.42 -30.78 16.11
CA ALA A 26 13.31 -31.83 15.61
C ALA A 26 13.78 -32.79 16.72
N GLN A 27 14.02 -32.28 17.93
CA GLN A 27 14.36 -33.09 19.10
C GLN A 27 13.19 -33.97 19.59
N LEU A 28 11.94 -33.50 19.43
CA LEU A 28 10.76 -34.23 19.87
C LEU A 28 10.38 -35.36 18.90
N SER A 29 10.40 -35.10 17.59
CA SER A 29 10.19 -36.14 16.59
C SER A 29 10.63 -35.72 15.19
N ARG A 30 10.96 -36.70 14.34
CA ARG A 30 11.30 -36.47 12.92
C ARG A 30 10.14 -35.81 12.15
N ARG A 31 8.89 -36.17 12.45
CA ARG A 31 7.70 -35.60 11.79
C ARG A 31 7.55 -34.12 12.11
N LEU A 32 7.68 -33.74 13.39
CA LEU A 32 7.63 -32.34 13.81
C LEU A 32 8.80 -31.52 13.25
N GLY A 33 9.99 -32.11 13.18
CA GLY A 33 11.14 -31.50 12.51
C GLY A 33 10.89 -31.20 11.03
N LEU A 34 10.25 -32.11 10.29
CA LEU A 34 9.87 -31.89 8.89
C LEU A 34 8.81 -30.77 8.76
N THR A 35 7.78 -30.77 9.61
CA THR A 35 6.78 -29.68 9.64
C THR A 35 7.46 -28.34 9.91
N ALA A 36 8.40 -28.28 10.85
CA ALA A 36 9.15 -27.07 11.15
C ALA A 36 10.01 -26.60 9.97
N ALA A 37 10.65 -27.53 9.25
CA ALA A 37 11.41 -27.21 8.05
C ALA A 37 10.51 -26.61 6.95
N VAL A 38 9.32 -27.19 6.73
CA VAL A 38 8.34 -26.67 5.75
C VAL A 38 7.86 -25.27 6.13
N LEU A 39 7.55 -25.03 7.41
CA LEU A 39 7.13 -23.71 7.89
C LEU A 39 8.24 -22.66 7.74
N LEU A 40 9.49 -23.00 8.08
CA LEU A 40 10.63 -22.10 7.88
C LEU A 40 10.87 -21.81 6.40
N ALA A 41 10.78 -22.83 5.54
CA ALA A 41 10.92 -22.66 4.10
C ALA A 41 9.84 -21.73 3.54
N GLY A 42 8.57 -21.95 3.91
CA GLY A 42 7.45 -21.09 3.52
C GLY A 42 7.63 -19.64 3.99
N ALA A 43 8.09 -19.45 5.23
CA ALA A 43 8.39 -18.13 5.78
C ALA A 43 9.51 -17.39 5.01
N ALA A 44 10.52 -18.11 4.52
CA ALA A 44 11.65 -17.53 3.79
C ALA A 44 11.36 -17.28 2.30
N LEU A 45 10.59 -18.17 1.66
CA LEU A 45 10.26 -18.11 0.23
C LEU A 45 9.53 -16.81 -0.14
N LEU A 46 8.60 -16.36 0.70
CA LEU A 46 7.77 -15.17 0.45
C LEU A 46 8.59 -13.88 0.29
N PRO A 47 9.45 -13.47 1.25
CA PRO A 47 10.27 -12.28 1.09
C PRO A 47 11.40 -12.46 0.07
N MET A 48 11.94 -13.67 -0.11
CA MET A 48 12.97 -13.92 -1.13
C MET A 48 12.43 -13.76 -2.56
N ALA A 49 11.21 -14.23 -2.83
CA ALA A 49 10.55 -14.02 -4.12
C ALA A 49 10.40 -12.52 -4.41
N GLN A 50 9.99 -11.74 -3.41
CA GLN A 50 9.82 -10.30 -3.56
C GLN A 50 11.15 -9.55 -3.76
N LEU A 51 12.22 -9.95 -3.06
CA LEU A 51 13.56 -9.40 -3.26
C LEU A 51 14.08 -9.63 -4.69
N ARG A 52 13.77 -10.79 -5.28
CA ARG A 52 14.14 -11.10 -6.67
C ARG A 52 13.39 -10.24 -7.68
N LEU A 53 12.16 -9.84 -7.37
CA LEU A 53 11.33 -8.98 -8.24
C LEU A 53 11.72 -7.50 -8.15
N GLY A 54 12.56 -7.10 -7.19
CA GLY A 54 13.01 -5.70 -7.05
C GLY A 54 11.92 -4.72 -6.57
N GLU A 55 10.75 -5.23 -6.19
CA GLU A 55 9.60 -4.41 -5.79
C GLU A 55 9.49 -4.35 -4.26
N ALA A 56 9.80 -3.20 -3.66
CA ALA A 56 9.65 -3.01 -2.22
C ALA A 56 8.19 -2.84 -1.77
N VAL A 57 7.27 -2.59 -2.71
CA VAL A 57 5.87 -2.17 -2.48
C VAL A 57 5.05 -3.20 -1.69
N SER A 58 5.35 -4.49 -1.89
CA SER A 58 4.65 -5.58 -1.19
C SER A 58 5.50 -6.24 -0.09
N PHE A 59 6.67 -5.70 0.26
CA PHE A 59 7.58 -6.33 1.20
C PHE A 59 6.96 -6.48 2.60
N ASP A 60 6.25 -5.45 3.09
CA ASP A 60 5.57 -5.50 4.38
C ASP A 60 4.46 -6.56 4.42
N LYS A 61 3.74 -6.76 3.30
CA LYS A 61 2.71 -7.81 3.18
C LYS A 61 3.31 -9.20 3.28
N HIS A 62 4.38 -9.46 2.53
CA HIS A 62 5.06 -10.76 2.55
C HIS A 62 5.70 -11.04 3.91
N THR A 63 6.24 -10.00 4.56
CA THR A 63 6.77 -10.09 5.93
C THR A 63 5.68 -10.48 6.93
N ALA A 64 4.48 -9.89 6.81
CA ALA A 64 3.33 -10.28 7.63
C ALA A 64 2.90 -11.73 7.40
N TYR A 65 2.90 -12.21 6.15
CA TYR A 65 2.64 -13.62 5.85
C TYR A 65 3.73 -14.55 6.38
N SER A 66 5.01 -14.17 6.33
CA SER A 66 6.08 -14.95 6.96
C SER A 66 5.84 -15.13 8.46
N ALA A 67 5.33 -14.11 9.15
CA ALA A 67 5.02 -14.20 10.58
C ALA A 67 3.97 -15.29 10.89
N LEU A 68 2.98 -15.52 10.00
CA LEU A 68 1.99 -16.61 10.15
C LEU A 68 2.64 -17.99 10.18
N PHE A 69 3.68 -18.21 9.37
CA PHE A 69 4.41 -19.48 9.35
C PHE A 69 5.38 -19.62 10.54
N LEU A 70 5.94 -18.51 11.03
CA LEU A 70 6.88 -18.50 12.15
C LEU A 70 6.19 -18.60 13.51
N ALA A 71 4.96 -18.08 13.65
CA ALA A 71 4.24 -18.01 14.92
C ALA A 71 4.03 -19.38 15.62
N PRO A 72 3.63 -20.47 14.92
CA PRO A 72 3.50 -21.79 15.54
C PRO A 72 4.82 -22.31 16.14
N LEU A 73 5.94 -22.06 15.46
CA LEU A 73 7.27 -22.46 15.91
C LEU A 73 7.72 -21.64 17.12
N ALA A 74 7.50 -20.33 17.08
CA ALA A 74 7.74 -19.45 18.22
C ALA A 74 6.91 -19.88 19.45
N GLY A 75 5.65 -20.26 19.24
CA GLY A 75 4.79 -20.81 20.29
C GLY A 75 5.35 -22.09 20.91
N LEU A 76 5.91 -23.00 20.10
CA LEU A 76 6.54 -24.22 20.59
C LEU A 76 7.77 -23.93 21.46
N ALA A 77 8.57 -22.92 21.11
CA ALA A 77 9.70 -22.47 21.93
C ALA A 77 9.22 -21.94 23.28
N LEU A 78 8.23 -21.04 23.27
CA LEU A 78 7.67 -20.41 24.47
C LEU A 78 7.01 -21.44 25.39
N ALA A 79 6.27 -22.41 24.83
CA ALA A 79 5.68 -23.53 25.59
C ALA A 79 6.74 -24.46 26.20
N GLY A 80 7.91 -24.56 25.56
CA GLY A 80 9.06 -25.25 26.15
C GLY A 80 9.65 -24.50 27.33
N LEU A 81 9.72 -23.17 27.22
CA LEU A 81 10.29 -22.28 28.22
C LEU A 81 9.40 -22.16 29.46
N SER A 82 8.06 -22.22 29.30
CA SER A 82 7.08 -22.03 30.37
C SER A 82 6.99 -23.16 31.42
N ARG A 83 7.81 -24.21 31.32
CA ARG A 83 7.80 -25.34 32.27
C ARG A 83 8.43 -24.96 33.63
N GLY A 84 7.67 -24.25 34.46
CA GLY A 84 7.97 -23.86 35.85
C GLY A 84 7.50 -22.42 36.19
N LEU A 85 7.09 -22.15 37.45
CA LEU A 85 6.51 -20.86 37.89
C LEU A 85 7.44 -19.66 37.67
N LEU A 86 8.74 -19.78 37.97
CA LEU A 86 9.75 -18.72 37.71
C LEU A 86 10.10 -18.54 36.23
N LYS A 87 9.62 -19.42 35.34
CA LYS A 87 9.88 -19.38 33.90
C LYS A 87 8.70 -18.82 33.09
N LEU A 88 7.58 -18.50 33.73
CA LEU A 88 6.47 -17.77 33.11
C LEU A 88 6.81 -16.28 32.91
N ALA A 89 7.56 -15.68 33.84
CA ALA A 89 7.99 -14.29 33.75
C ALA A 89 8.75 -13.95 32.45
N PRO A 90 9.80 -14.69 32.03
CA PRO A 90 10.48 -14.42 30.77
C PRO A 90 9.60 -14.66 29.54
N VAL A 91 8.70 -15.65 29.57
CA VAL A 91 7.74 -15.89 28.49
C VAL A 91 6.78 -14.71 28.34
N LEU A 92 6.22 -14.24 29.45
CA LEU A 92 5.31 -13.09 29.46
C LEU A 92 6.02 -11.82 28.99
N PHE A 93 7.27 -11.62 29.42
CA PHE A 93 8.11 -10.51 28.95
C PHE A 93 8.33 -10.56 27.43
N LEU A 94 8.65 -11.73 26.86
CA LEU A 94 8.85 -11.90 25.42
C LEU A 94 7.57 -11.65 24.62
N LEU A 95 6.41 -12.08 25.15
CA LEU A 95 5.10 -11.83 24.55
C LEU A 95 4.75 -10.33 24.56
N LEU A 96 4.95 -9.66 25.70
CA LEU A 96 4.74 -8.21 25.82
C LEU A 96 5.67 -7.43 24.91
N LEU A 97 6.94 -7.81 24.83
CA LEU A 97 7.91 -7.18 23.92
C LEU A 97 7.48 -7.33 22.46
N SER A 98 7.03 -8.53 22.07
CA SER A 98 6.51 -8.80 20.72
C SER A 98 5.25 -7.98 20.42
N LEU A 99 4.36 -7.83 21.40
CA LEU A 99 3.15 -7.01 21.29
C LEU A 99 3.49 -5.53 21.11
N VAL A 100 4.41 -4.98 21.91
CA VAL A 100 4.82 -3.57 21.81
C VAL A 100 5.41 -3.27 20.44
N VAL A 101 6.26 -4.16 19.92
CA VAL A 101 6.81 -4.02 18.56
C VAL A 101 5.70 -4.07 17.51
N GLY A 102 4.77 -5.03 17.62
CA GLY A 102 3.63 -5.16 16.71
C GLY A 102 2.71 -3.93 16.72
N VAL A 103 2.35 -3.43 17.90
CA VAL A 103 1.50 -2.23 18.07
C VAL A 103 2.21 -0.99 17.53
N SER A 104 3.49 -0.79 17.85
CA SER A 104 4.29 0.32 17.34
C SER A 104 4.33 0.32 15.82
N ARG A 105 4.57 -0.85 15.21
CA ARG A 105 4.58 -1.02 13.75
C ARG A 105 3.23 -0.79 13.10
N SER A 106 2.16 -1.33 13.68
CA SER A 106 0.80 -1.07 13.22
C SER A 106 0.49 0.42 13.29
N GLY A 107 0.93 1.10 14.35
CA GLY A 107 0.81 2.55 14.50
C GLY A 107 1.54 3.31 13.39
N THR A 108 2.81 2.99 13.09
CA THR A 108 3.56 3.61 12.00
C THR A 108 2.91 3.38 10.64
N LEU A 109 2.43 2.15 10.37
CA LEU A 109 1.72 1.83 9.14
C LEU A 109 0.43 2.64 9.02
N TYR A 110 -0.39 2.64 10.08
CA TYR A 110 -1.66 3.37 10.11
C TYR A 110 -1.45 4.88 9.96
N GLN A 111 -0.49 5.45 10.68
CA GLN A 111 -0.14 6.86 10.56
C GLN A 111 0.47 7.18 9.19
N GLY A 112 1.11 6.22 8.52
CA GLY A 112 1.64 6.37 7.16
C GLY A 112 0.59 6.30 6.06
N TRP A 113 -0.66 5.95 6.37
CA TRP A 113 -1.72 5.91 5.35
C TRP A 113 -2.10 7.33 4.90
N PRO A 114 -2.21 7.57 3.57
CA PRO A 114 -2.61 8.88 3.06
C PRO A 114 -4.00 9.29 3.58
N ARG A 115 -4.15 10.55 4.03
CA ARG A 115 -5.47 11.07 4.39
C ARG A 115 -6.26 11.37 3.14
N LEU A 116 -7.49 10.83 3.08
CA LEU A 116 -8.38 11.00 1.93
C LEU A 116 -9.39 12.12 2.12
N ASP A 117 -9.60 12.64 3.35
CA ASP A 117 -10.58 13.69 3.64
C ASP A 117 -10.46 14.90 2.69
N PRO A 118 -9.25 15.42 2.37
CA PRO A 118 -9.13 16.55 1.47
C PRO A 118 -9.58 16.22 0.04
N VAL A 119 -9.28 15.01 -0.44
CA VAL A 119 -9.70 14.53 -1.77
C VAL A 119 -11.21 14.37 -1.80
N LEU A 120 -11.79 13.71 -0.78
CA LEU A 120 -13.24 13.52 -0.66
C LEU A 120 -13.99 14.85 -0.57
N LYS A 121 -13.40 15.86 0.08
CA LYS A 121 -13.96 17.22 0.11
C LYS A 121 -14.01 17.85 -1.29
N VAL A 122 -12.93 17.75 -2.06
CA VAL A 122 -12.88 18.28 -3.44
C VAL A 122 -13.90 17.59 -4.35
N ILE A 123 -14.10 16.28 -4.18
CA ILE A 123 -15.13 15.52 -4.90
C ILE A 123 -16.53 15.95 -4.46
N GLY A 124 -16.76 16.09 -3.15
CA GLY A 124 -18.06 16.49 -2.60
C GLY A 124 -18.48 17.92 -2.94
N GLU A 125 -17.53 18.81 -3.24
CA GLU A 125 -17.81 20.19 -3.69
C GLU A 125 -18.41 20.25 -5.11
N ASP A 126 -18.09 19.29 -5.98
CA ASP A 126 -18.60 19.21 -7.37
C ASP A 126 -18.59 17.75 -7.84
N PRO A 127 -19.53 16.91 -7.37
CA PRO A 127 -19.61 15.51 -7.77
C PRO A 127 -20.11 15.43 -9.21
N ARG A 128 -19.23 14.98 -10.11
CA ARG A 128 -19.57 14.78 -11.52
C ARG A 128 -19.66 13.30 -11.85
N PRO A 129 -20.70 12.84 -12.56
CA PRO A 129 -20.77 11.46 -13.03
C PRO A 129 -19.62 11.18 -14.01
N GLY A 130 -19.14 9.93 -14.01
CA GLY A 130 -18.09 9.48 -14.94
C GLY A 130 -17.00 8.67 -14.27
N THR A 131 -15.93 8.38 -15.03
CA THR A 131 -14.81 7.56 -14.58
C THR A 131 -13.72 8.43 -13.96
N TYR A 132 -13.22 8.03 -12.80
CA TYR A 132 -12.20 8.73 -12.02
C TYR A 132 -11.01 7.79 -11.87
N LEU A 133 -9.81 8.33 -12.03
CA LEU A 133 -8.56 7.57 -11.95
C LEU A 133 -7.81 7.90 -10.65
N SER A 134 -7.38 6.88 -9.90
CA SER A 134 -6.50 7.11 -8.75
C SER A 134 -5.69 5.87 -8.35
N SER A 135 -4.49 6.07 -7.80
CA SER A 135 -3.77 5.00 -7.10
C SER A 135 -4.45 4.56 -5.79
N ALA A 136 -5.36 5.38 -5.25
CA ALA A 136 -6.18 5.08 -4.07
C ALA A 136 -7.65 4.72 -4.41
N ALA A 137 -7.91 4.29 -5.64
CA ALA A 137 -9.24 4.03 -6.19
C ALA A 137 -10.15 3.18 -5.27
N ASP A 138 -9.65 2.07 -4.73
CA ASP A 138 -10.46 1.19 -3.87
C ASP A 138 -10.95 1.89 -2.60
N SER A 139 -10.08 2.70 -1.98
CA SER A 139 -10.43 3.45 -0.77
C SER A 139 -11.41 4.58 -1.10
N LEU A 140 -11.16 5.32 -2.18
CA LEU A 140 -12.06 6.39 -2.62
C LEU A 140 -13.43 5.84 -3.03
N LYS A 141 -13.48 4.71 -3.72
CA LYS A 141 -14.70 3.97 -4.04
C LYS A 141 -15.48 3.59 -2.79
N TYR A 142 -14.80 3.08 -1.77
CA TYR A 142 -15.44 2.73 -0.50
C TYR A 142 -16.17 3.94 0.12
N TYR A 143 -15.52 5.11 0.18
CA TYR A 143 -16.10 6.31 0.79
C TYR A 143 -17.16 6.99 -0.08
N THR A 144 -17.01 6.95 -1.42
CA THR A 144 -17.95 7.60 -2.35
C THR A 144 -19.16 6.73 -2.70
N ARG A 145 -19.12 5.42 -2.44
CA ARG A 145 -20.18 4.46 -2.83
C ARG A 145 -21.60 4.88 -2.46
N ARG A 146 -21.80 5.56 -1.32
CA ARG A 146 -23.12 5.99 -0.85
C ARG A 146 -23.47 7.42 -1.23
N THR A 147 -22.48 8.29 -1.35
CA THR A 147 -22.68 9.74 -1.51
C THR A 147 -22.59 10.19 -2.97
N ALA A 148 -21.90 9.44 -3.82
CA ALA A 148 -21.72 9.71 -5.24
C ALA A 148 -21.61 8.38 -6.03
N PRO A 149 -22.67 7.56 -6.06
CA PRO A 149 -22.68 6.24 -6.72
C PRO A 149 -22.45 6.29 -8.24
N GLU A 150 -22.66 7.44 -8.86
CA GLU A 150 -22.43 7.73 -10.28
C GLU A 150 -20.94 7.88 -10.66
N ILE A 151 -20.04 7.89 -9.66
CA ILE A 151 -18.59 7.93 -9.87
C ILE A 151 -18.05 6.50 -10.00
N GLY A 152 -17.51 6.19 -11.18
CA GLY A 152 -16.70 4.99 -11.41
C GLY A 152 -15.25 5.23 -11.00
N TRP A 153 -14.62 4.27 -10.33
CA TRP A 153 -13.21 4.37 -9.93
C TRP A 153 -12.36 3.32 -10.63
N GLU A 154 -11.27 3.78 -11.23
CA GLU A 154 -10.22 2.95 -11.83
C GLU A 154 -8.87 3.18 -11.16
N THR A 155 -8.08 2.12 -11.08
CA THR A 155 -6.73 2.17 -10.52
C THR A 155 -5.71 2.55 -11.59
N THR A 156 -4.75 3.40 -11.23
CA THR A 156 -3.62 3.74 -12.10
C THR A 156 -2.79 2.52 -12.49
N PHE A 157 -2.81 1.45 -11.68
CA PHE A 157 -2.06 0.21 -11.96
C PHE A 157 -2.42 -0.40 -13.32
N ALA A 158 -3.71 -0.46 -13.65
CA ALA A 158 -4.18 -1.04 -14.90
C ALA A 158 -3.70 -0.19 -16.09
N LEU A 159 -3.81 1.14 -15.98
CA LEU A 159 -3.37 2.07 -17.02
C LEU A 159 -1.86 1.98 -17.25
N TYR A 160 -1.06 1.94 -16.18
CA TYR A 160 0.40 1.85 -16.29
C TYR A 160 0.87 0.54 -16.94
N SER A 161 0.10 -0.54 -16.76
CA SER A 161 0.46 -1.86 -17.31
C SER A 161 0.40 -1.92 -18.85
N GLY A 162 -0.38 -1.07 -19.50
CA GLY A 162 -0.45 -1.03 -20.96
C GLY A 162 0.50 -0.05 -21.65
N GLY A 163 1.39 0.58 -20.88
CA GLY A 163 2.51 1.35 -21.41
C GLY A 163 2.19 2.81 -21.76
N GLU A 164 3.23 3.54 -22.16
CA GLU A 164 3.20 4.99 -22.34
C GLU A 164 2.14 5.46 -23.35
N GLU A 165 2.00 4.74 -24.46
CA GLU A 165 1.05 5.08 -25.52
C GLU A 165 -0.40 4.93 -25.09
N GLN A 166 -0.71 3.97 -24.21
CA GLN A 166 -2.06 3.87 -23.66
C GLN A 166 -2.34 4.98 -22.65
N ILE A 167 -1.34 5.32 -21.83
CA ILE A 167 -1.44 6.43 -20.86
C ILE A 167 -1.76 7.74 -21.59
N ARG A 168 -0.99 8.08 -22.64
CA ARG A 168 -1.19 9.33 -23.39
C ARG A 168 -2.58 9.37 -24.05
N ARG A 169 -2.97 8.31 -24.75
CA ARG A 169 -4.30 8.24 -25.40
C ARG A 169 -5.45 8.40 -24.41
N ALA A 170 -5.41 7.75 -23.25
CA ALA A 170 -6.45 7.88 -22.24
C ALA A 170 -6.61 9.33 -21.73
N VAL A 171 -5.51 10.07 -21.64
CA VAL A 171 -5.53 11.50 -21.29
C VAL A 171 -6.03 12.34 -22.46
N GLU A 172 -5.54 12.13 -23.68
CA GLU A 172 -5.96 12.86 -24.89
C GLU A 172 -7.46 12.73 -25.15
N ASP A 173 -7.97 11.50 -25.10
CA ASP A 173 -9.38 11.16 -25.30
C ASP A 173 -10.28 11.63 -24.14
N SER A 174 -9.67 12.18 -23.08
CA SER A 174 -10.38 12.74 -21.93
C SER A 174 -11.28 11.70 -21.23
N GLU A 175 -10.80 10.47 -21.11
CA GLU A 175 -11.55 9.34 -20.55
C GLU A 175 -11.96 9.54 -19.08
N TYR A 176 -11.19 10.36 -18.35
CA TYR A 176 -11.35 10.54 -16.91
C TYR A 176 -11.92 11.92 -16.56
N GLN A 177 -13.03 11.94 -15.81
CA GLN A 177 -13.61 13.20 -15.32
C GLN A 177 -12.72 13.85 -14.25
N MET A 178 -12.00 13.05 -13.48
CA MET A 178 -11.02 13.50 -12.49
C MET A 178 -9.90 12.46 -12.33
N ILE A 179 -8.68 12.96 -12.15
CA ILE A 179 -7.48 12.15 -11.94
C ILE A 179 -6.84 12.59 -10.61
N VAL A 180 -6.72 11.66 -9.66
CA VAL A 180 -6.17 11.90 -8.32
C VAL A 180 -4.88 11.11 -8.14
N LEU A 181 -3.76 11.82 -8.13
CA LEU A 181 -2.41 11.25 -8.03
C LEU A 181 -1.76 11.62 -6.70
N ARG A 182 -0.94 10.70 -6.18
CA ARG A 182 -0.02 10.98 -5.07
C ARG A 182 1.37 11.21 -5.66
N SER A 183 2.03 12.31 -5.30
CA SER A 183 3.34 12.69 -5.85
C SER A 183 4.51 11.79 -5.40
N SER A 184 4.26 10.82 -4.51
CA SER A 184 5.29 9.94 -3.96
C SER A 184 5.63 8.81 -4.92
N SER A 185 6.89 8.36 -4.89
CA SER A 185 7.28 7.09 -5.52
C SER A 185 6.44 5.93 -4.96
N SER A 186 6.02 5.06 -5.86
CA SER A 186 5.38 3.78 -5.55
C SER A 186 6.37 2.74 -5.03
N ALA A 187 7.67 3.01 -5.08
CA ALA A 187 8.77 2.07 -4.90
C ALA A 187 8.79 0.91 -5.93
N SER A 188 8.18 1.13 -7.10
CA SER A 188 8.31 0.32 -8.31
C SER A 188 8.77 1.22 -9.48
N PRO A 189 9.96 0.97 -10.07
CA PRO A 189 10.48 1.80 -11.16
C PRO A 189 9.53 1.89 -12.37
N GLN A 190 8.82 0.80 -12.67
CA GLN A 190 7.88 0.76 -13.79
C GLN A 190 6.65 1.64 -13.52
N GLN A 191 6.09 1.59 -12.30
CA GLN A 191 4.96 2.44 -11.93
C GLN A 191 5.37 3.92 -11.83
N ASP A 192 6.57 4.20 -11.31
CA ASP A 192 7.09 5.56 -11.24
C ASP A 192 7.35 6.14 -12.65
N ALA A 193 7.76 5.31 -13.61
CA ALA A 193 7.84 5.71 -15.02
C ALA A 193 6.45 6.01 -15.60
N GLY A 194 5.48 5.11 -15.43
CA GLY A 194 4.11 5.32 -15.89
C GLY A 194 3.44 6.56 -15.29
N GLN A 195 3.68 6.82 -13.99
CA GLN A 195 3.18 8.02 -13.34
C GLN A 195 3.78 9.30 -13.93
N ARG A 196 5.08 9.33 -14.22
CA ARG A 196 5.71 10.51 -14.85
C ARG A 196 5.10 10.81 -16.22
N VAL A 197 4.87 9.78 -17.02
CA VAL A 197 4.22 9.91 -18.34
C VAL A 197 2.78 10.42 -18.20
N LEU A 198 2.03 9.91 -17.21
CA LEU A 198 0.68 10.38 -16.92
C LEU A 198 0.66 11.85 -16.49
N GLU A 199 1.56 12.23 -15.57
CA GLU A 199 1.66 13.62 -15.10
C GLU A 199 2.07 14.59 -16.23
N GLU A 200 2.98 14.18 -17.12
CA GLU A 200 3.37 14.94 -18.31
C GLU A 200 2.18 15.13 -19.25
N ALA A 201 1.52 14.03 -19.65
CA ALA A 201 0.37 14.06 -20.56
C ALA A 201 -0.78 14.93 -20.04
N ILE A 202 -1.08 14.87 -18.73
CA ILE A 202 -2.13 15.70 -18.12
C ILE A 202 -1.75 17.19 -18.15
N ARG A 203 -0.48 17.54 -17.92
CA ARG A 203 -0.02 18.93 -17.92
C ARG A 203 0.01 19.53 -19.32
N GLU A 204 0.28 18.72 -20.33
CA GLU A 204 0.26 19.13 -21.74
C GLU A 204 -1.16 19.26 -22.29
N ASN A 205 -2.13 18.50 -21.74
CA ASN A 205 -3.52 18.56 -22.19
C ASN A 205 -4.26 19.79 -21.61
N PRO A 206 -4.70 20.75 -22.46
CA PRO A 206 -5.36 21.96 -21.99
C PRO A 206 -6.74 21.72 -21.34
N ARG A 207 -7.34 20.54 -21.52
CA ARG A 207 -8.64 20.18 -20.98
C ARG A 207 -8.56 19.76 -19.51
N TYR A 208 -7.39 19.39 -19.01
CA TYR A 208 -7.21 19.11 -17.60
C TYR A 208 -6.62 20.31 -16.86
N ARG A 209 -7.19 20.60 -15.69
CA ARG A 209 -6.70 21.64 -14.78
C ARG A 209 -6.61 21.10 -13.37
N LEU A 210 -5.67 21.65 -12.60
CA LEU A 210 -5.62 21.40 -11.17
C LEU A 210 -6.90 21.96 -10.53
N ALA A 211 -7.67 21.09 -9.88
CA ALA A 211 -8.90 21.49 -9.18
C ALA A 211 -8.61 22.29 -7.91
N ARG A 212 -7.43 22.09 -7.32
CA ARG A 212 -6.88 22.77 -6.15
C ARG A 212 -5.36 22.78 -6.24
N ASP A 213 -4.74 23.69 -5.50
CA ASP A 213 -3.30 23.61 -5.22
C ASP A 213 -2.95 22.26 -4.58
N PRO A 214 -1.73 21.72 -4.82
CA PRO A 214 -1.31 20.44 -4.27
C PRO A 214 -1.52 20.34 -2.76
N ILE A 215 -2.22 19.29 -2.31
CA ILE A 215 -2.64 19.16 -0.92
C ILE A 215 -1.74 18.15 -0.20
N PRO A 216 -1.11 18.48 0.93
CA PRO A 216 -0.30 17.51 1.67
C PRO A 216 -1.10 16.25 2.03
N VAL A 217 -0.57 15.07 1.71
CA VAL A 217 -1.23 13.80 2.06
C VAL A 217 -1.36 13.63 3.57
N GLN A 218 -0.45 14.27 4.33
CA GLN A 218 -0.42 14.32 5.79
C GLN A 218 0.23 15.62 6.27
N LYS A 219 0.01 15.98 7.55
CA LYS A 219 0.43 17.26 8.15
C LYS A 219 1.93 17.55 8.05
N TYR A 220 2.77 16.52 7.94
CA TYR A 220 4.24 16.66 7.91
C TYR A 220 4.89 15.84 6.77
N SER A 221 4.12 15.48 5.74
CA SER A 221 4.67 14.79 4.58
C SER A 221 5.05 15.78 3.48
N ASN A 222 6.12 15.47 2.75
CA ASN A 222 6.47 16.17 1.51
C ASN A 222 5.63 15.68 0.32
N ASP A 223 4.89 14.59 0.49
CA ASP A 223 4.00 14.07 -0.54
C ASP A 223 2.71 14.87 -0.59
N VAL A 224 2.24 15.12 -1.80
CA VAL A 224 1.01 15.86 -2.06
C VAL A 224 0.05 15.05 -2.93
N TRP A 225 -1.23 15.32 -2.74
CA TRP A 225 -2.30 14.97 -3.67
C TRP A 225 -2.32 16.00 -4.80
N LEU A 226 -2.22 15.51 -6.02
CA LEU A 226 -2.48 16.25 -7.24
C LEU A 226 -3.86 15.83 -7.76
N ILE A 227 -4.79 16.77 -7.83
CA ILE A 227 -6.18 16.51 -8.25
C ILE A 227 -6.42 17.29 -9.52
N PHE A 228 -6.45 16.58 -10.65
CA PHE A 228 -6.76 17.14 -11.95
C PHE A 228 -8.22 16.88 -12.29
N ARG A 229 -8.89 17.88 -12.86
CA ARG A 229 -10.28 17.81 -13.29
C ARG A 229 -10.34 18.11 -14.78
N LEU A 230 -11.18 17.35 -15.48
CA LEU A 230 -11.54 17.66 -16.85
C LEU A 230 -12.46 18.89 -16.86
N GLU A 231 -12.00 19.99 -17.45
CA GLU A 231 -12.84 21.12 -17.79
C GLU A 231 -13.81 20.69 -18.89
N SER A 232 -15.11 20.80 -18.59
CA SER A 232 -16.14 20.65 -19.61
C SER A 232 -15.89 21.72 -20.67
N ALA A 233 -15.90 21.32 -21.95
CA ALA A 233 -15.91 22.28 -23.04
C ALA A 233 -17.04 23.29 -22.76
N VAL A 234 -16.72 24.59 -22.85
CA VAL A 234 -17.71 25.68 -22.78
C VAL A 234 -18.90 25.27 -23.66
N PRO A 235 -20.14 25.25 -23.15
CA PRO A 235 -21.27 24.92 -23.99
C PRO A 235 -21.33 25.93 -25.14
N LEU A 236 -21.43 25.42 -26.37
CA LEU A 236 -21.56 26.21 -27.60
C LEU A 236 -22.74 27.21 -27.61
N SER A 237 -23.56 27.26 -26.55
CA SER A 237 -24.61 28.25 -26.36
C SER A 237 -24.10 29.69 -26.16
N ASP A 238 -22.84 29.88 -25.77
CA ASP A 238 -22.28 31.23 -25.55
C ASP A 238 -21.55 31.80 -26.77
N VAL A 239 -21.22 30.98 -27.77
CA VAL A 239 -20.64 31.44 -29.05
C VAL A 239 -21.70 32.12 -29.93
N VAL A 240 -22.98 31.78 -29.77
CA VAL A 240 -24.08 32.35 -30.58
C VAL A 240 -24.61 33.68 -30.01
N ARG A 241 -24.24 34.08 -28.78
CA ARG A 241 -24.64 35.37 -28.20
C ARG A 241 -23.64 36.52 -28.41
N GLY A 242 -22.46 36.25 -28.98
CA GLY A 242 -21.44 37.25 -29.29
C GLY A 242 -21.53 37.86 -30.69
N VAL A 243 -22.50 37.45 -31.51
CA VAL A 243 -22.72 37.98 -32.87
C VAL A 243 -24.18 38.42 -33.02
N ARG A 244 -24.54 39.51 -32.34
CA ARG A 244 -25.63 40.42 -32.74
C ARG A 244 -25.30 41.83 -32.29
#